data_AF-A0A2V5Z0A2-F1
#
_entry.id   AF-A0A2V5Z0A2-F1
#
_cell.length_a   1.000
_cell.length_b   1.000
_cell.length_c   1.000
_cell.angle_alpha   90.00
_cell.angle_beta   90.00
_cell.angle_gamma   90.00
#
_symmetry.space_group_name_H-M   'P 1'
#
loop_
_entity.id
_entity.type
_entity.pdbx_description
1 polymer ?
#
loop_
_entity_poly.entity_id
_entity_poly.type
_entity_poly.pdbx_seq_one_letter_code
_entity_poly.pdbx_strand_id
1 'polypeptide(L)'
;MGVGNHHLAAKVNVTKSSLDQMSDSDLEQTAERIGNLANDNITVLKTDYGVLGTDVTALDTARTTFAGMKTSPREAAAARKVQTASLAQLIANVRSIFRNELDKMVTKLRKTNPDFYNGYFAARVIVNRAATHAAPKPPTPPSP
;
A
#
# COMPACT_ATOMS: atom_id res chain seq x y z
N MET A 1 -8.80 -10.56 51.16
CA MET A 1 -9.72 -9.65 50.46
C MET A 1 -9.53 -9.84 48.96
N GLY A 2 -10.20 -10.84 48.38
CA GLY A 2 -10.07 -11.19 46.96
C GLY A 2 -11.00 -10.33 46.09
N VAL A 3 -10.58 -9.10 45.79
CA VAL A 3 -11.34 -8.14 44.98
C VAL A 3 -10.41 -7.58 43.91
N GLY A 4 -10.04 -8.41 42.94
CA GLY A 4 -9.11 -8.02 41.87
C GLY A 4 -9.44 -8.63 40.49
N ASN A 5 -9.84 -9.91 40.44
CA ASN A 5 -10.03 -10.62 39.17
C ASN A 5 -11.39 -10.39 38.48
N HIS A 6 -12.51 -10.30 39.22
CA HIS A 6 -13.84 -10.18 38.61
C HIS A 6 -14.09 -8.84 37.91
N HIS A 7 -13.44 -7.76 38.38
CA HIS A 7 -13.59 -6.43 37.80
C HIS A 7 -12.81 -6.28 36.48
N LEU A 8 -11.71 -7.01 36.33
CA LEU A 8 -10.96 -7.10 35.09
C LEU A 8 -11.71 -7.96 34.07
N ALA A 9 -12.22 -9.12 34.49
CA ALA A 9 -13.05 -9.98 33.64
C ALA A 9 -14.28 -9.25 33.08
N ALA A 10 -14.95 -8.41 33.89
CA ALA A 10 -16.09 -7.60 33.44
C ALA A 10 -15.71 -6.54 32.38
N LYS A 11 -14.48 -6.00 32.43
CA LYS A 11 -13.98 -4.99 31.48
C LYS A 11 -13.51 -5.58 30.14
N VAL A 12 -13.22 -6.89 30.12
CA VAL A 12 -12.63 -7.60 28.98
C VAL A 12 -13.56 -8.73 28.49
N ASN A 13 -14.84 -8.72 28.91
CA ASN A 13 -15.82 -9.72 28.50
C ASN A 13 -16.30 -9.47 27.07
N VAL A 14 -15.45 -9.81 26.10
CA VAL A 14 -15.76 -9.76 24.67
C VAL A 14 -15.90 -11.17 24.12
N THR A 15 -17.02 -11.43 23.45
CA THR A 15 -17.22 -12.69 22.74
C THR A 15 -16.61 -12.61 21.34
N LYS A 16 -16.21 -13.76 20.78
CA LYS A 16 -15.71 -13.83 19.40
C LYS A 16 -16.68 -13.20 18.40
N SER A 17 -17.97 -13.54 18.52
CA SER A 17 -19.02 -12.96 17.66
C SER A 17 -19.14 -11.45 17.80
N SER A 18 -18.88 -10.89 18.98
CA SER A 18 -18.88 -9.44 19.18
C SER A 18 -17.68 -8.79 18.51
N LEU A 19 -16.50 -9.42 18.54
CA LEU A 19 -15.30 -8.94 17.86
C LEU A 19 -15.48 -8.96 16.33
N ASP A 20 -16.08 -10.03 15.79
CA ASP A 20 -16.31 -10.18 14.35
C ASP A 20 -17.32 -9.16 13.78
N GLN A 21 -18.18 -8.58 14.63
CA GLN A 21 -19.16 -7.55 14.23
C GLN A 21 -18.71 -6.12 14.51
N MET A 22 -17.55 -5.93 15.16
CA MET A 22 -17.01 -4.59 15.41
C MET A 22 -16.53 -3.95 14.11
N SER A 23 -16.57 -2.61 14.06
CA SER A 23 -15.85 -1.89 13.02
C SER A 23 -14.34 -2.09 13.19
N ASP A 24 -13.57 -1.96 12.11
CA ASP A 24 -12.11 -2.05 12.18
C ASP A 24 -11.50 -1.09 13.22
N SER A 25 -12.11 0.08 13.42
CA SER A 25 -11.65 1.06 14.42
C SER A 25 -11.94 0.60 15.85
N ASP A 26 -13.13 0.05 16.08
CA ASP A 26 -13.54 -0.42 17.42
C ASP A 26 -12.80 -1.69 17.80
N LEU A 27 -12.51 -2.56 16.81
CA LEU A 27 -11.73 -3.77 17.00
C LEU A 27 -10.28 -3.44 17.41
N GLU A 28 -9.65 -2.48 16.73
CA GLU A 28 -8.31 -1.98 17.04
C GLU A 28 -8.23 -1.37 18.44
N GLN A 29 -9.18 -0.48 18.78
CA GLN A 29 -9.26 0.15 20.10
C GLN A 29 -9.55 -0.86 21.21
N THR A 30 -10.37 -1.88 20.93
CA THR A 30 -10.66 -2.96 21.87
C THR A 30 -9.42 -3.82 22.11
N ALA A 31 -8.69 -4.20 21.05
CA ALA A 31 -7.43 -4.94 21.17
C ALA A 31 -6.36 -4.15 21.95
N GLU A 32 -6.28 -2.83 21.76
CA GLU A 32 -5.39 -1.95 22.53
C GLU A 32 -5.77 -1.90 24.01
N ARG A 33 -7.04 -1.67 24.32
CA ARG A 33 -7.54 -1.66 25.70
C ARG A 33 -7.25 -2.98 26.42
N ILE A 34 -7.49 -4.11 25.75
CA ILE A 34 -7.25 -5.44 26.31
C ILE A 34 -5.76 -5.69 26.53
N GLY A 35 -4.91 -5.35 25.57
CA GLY A 35 -3.46 -5.48 25.68
C GLY A 35 -2.88 -4.66 26.84
N ASN A 36 -3.31 -3.41 27.01
CA ASN A 36 -2.86 -2.54 28.09
C ASN A 36 -3.28 -3.11 29.46
N LEU A 37 -4.54 -3.52 29.59
CA LEU A 37 -5.05 -4.14 30.82
C LEU A 37 -4.34 -5.46 31.15
N ALA A 38 -3.98 -6.26 30.14
CA ALA A 38 -3.22 -7.49 30.31
C ALA A 38 -1.78 -7.22 30.75
N ASN A 39 -1.14 -6.20 30.16
CA ASN A 39 0.22 -5.80 30.53
C ASN A 39 0.28 -5.29 31.99
N ASP A 40 -0.69 -4.46 32.39
CA ASP A 40 -0.77 -3.91 33.75
C ASP A 40 -0.97 -4.99 34.83
N ASN A 41 -1.56 -6.14 34.47
CA ASN A 41 -1.89 -7.23 35.40
C ASN A 41 -1.09 -8.52 35.13
N ILE A 42 -0.01 -8.45 34.35
CA ILE A 42 0.67 -9.63 33.79
C ILE A 42 1.20 -10.59 34.86
N THR A 43 1.61 -10.10 36.02
CA THR A 43 2.11 -10.93 37.13
C THR A 43 1.03 -11.87 37.68
N VAL A 44 -0.20 -11.37 37.83
CA VAL A 44 -1.35 -12.15 38.32
C VAL A 44 -1.84 -13.09 37.22
N LEU A 45 -1.96 -12.59 35.99
CA LEU A 45 -2.44 -13.37 34.84
C LEU A 45 -1.50 -14.54 34.50
N LYS A 46 -0.19 -14.36 34.66
CA LYS A 46 0.80 -15.43 34.48
C LYS A 46 0.64 -16.55 35.51
N THR A 47 0.35 -16.20 36.75
CA THR A 47 0.30 -17.16 37.86
C THR A 47 -1.04 -17.91 37.89
N ASP A 48 -2.15 -17.21 37.65
CA ASP A 48 -3.50 -17.76 37.81
C ASP A 48 -4.08 -18.33 36.51
N TYR A 49 -3.69 -17.79 35.34
CA TYR A 49 -4.30 -18.11 34.05
C TYR A 49 -3.30 -18.51 32.96
N GLY A 50 -2.01 -18.54 33.28
CA GLY A 50 -0.95 -18.93 32.35
C GLY A 50 -0.72 -17.97 31.18
N VAL A 51 -1.22 -16.73 31.25
CA VAL A 51 -0.98 -15.72 30.20
C VAL A 51 0.43 -15.17 30.34
N LEU A 52 1.24 -15.29 29.30
CA LEU A 52 2.62 -14.83 29.28
C LEU A 52 2.73 -13.45 28.64
N GLY A 53 3.81 -12.71 28.96
CA GLY A 53 4.12 -11.45 28.28
C GLY A 53 4.25 -11.60 26.76
N THR A 54 4.65 -12.79 26.29
CA THR A 54 4.69 -13.12 24.86
C THR A 54 3.32 -13.07 24.19
N ASP A 55 2.25 -13.38 24.91
CA ASP A 55 0.89 -13.35 24.36
C ASP A 55 0.42 -11.90 24.15
N VAL A 56 0.81 -11.00 25.06
CA VAL A 56 0.56 -9.55 24.93
C VAL A 56 1.33 -8.98 23.74
N THR A 57 2.60 -9.40 23.56
CA THR A 57 3.40 -9.01 22.38
C THR A 57 2.80 -9.55 21.08
N ALA A 58 2.29 -10.79 21.08
CA ALA A 58 1.62 -11.37 19.92
C ALA A 58 0.34 -10.59 19.56
N LEU A 59 -0.44 -10.17 20.56
CA LEU A 59 -1.63 -9.33 20.36
C LEU A 59 -1.26 -7.96 19.77
N ASP A 60 -0.20 -7.32 20.26
CA ASP A 60 0.28 -6.05 19.72
C ASP A 60 0.78 -6.18 18.27
N THR A 61 1.48 -7.27 17.96
CA THR A 61 1.92 -7.59 16.59
C THR A 61 0.73 -7.81 15.65
N ALA A 62 -0.31 -8.51 16.11
CA ALA A 62 -1.53 -8.72 15.33
C ALA A 62 -2.27 -7.40 15.08
N ARG A 63 -2.36 -6.53 16.09
CA ARG A 63 -3.00 -5.21 16.00
C ARG A 63 -2.29 -4.31 14.97
N THR A 64 -0.96 -4.21 15.06
CA THR A 64 -0.16 -3.38 14.13
C THR A 64 -0.24 -3.90 12.70
N THR A 65 -0.26 -5.22 12.51
CA THR A 65 -0.46 -5.85 11.19
C THR A 65 -1.83 -5.49 10.61
N PHE A 66 -2.89 -5.59 11.42
CA PHE A 66 -4.25 -5.24 11.02
C PHE A 66 -4.38 -3.76 10.64
N ALA A 67 -3.79 -2.86 11.44
CA ALA A 67 -3.74 -1.43 11.14
C ALA A 67 -3.05 -1.15 9.78
N GLY A 68 -1.93 -1.83 9.49
CA GLY A 68 -1.24 -1.72 8.20
C GLY A 68 -2.06 -2.23 7.01
N MET A 69 -2.84 -3.31 7.20
CA MET A 69 -3.73 -3.82 6.15
C MET A 69 -4.87 -2.84 5.84
N LYS A 70 -5.39 -2.15 6.86
CA LYS A 70 -6.44 -1.12 6.72
C LYS A 70 -5.96 0.11 5.95
N THR A 71 -4.72 0.57 6.16
CA THR A 71 -4.20 1.77 5.48
C THR A 71 -3.60 1.47 4.09
N SER A 72 -3.08 0.26 3.87
CA SER A 72 -2.37 -0.14 2.65
C SER A 72 -3.12 0.15 1.34
N PRO A 73 -4.43 -0.16 1.18
CA PRO A 73 -5.15 0.15 -0.07
C PRO A 73 -5.23 1.66 -0.35
N ARG A 74 -5.43 2.47 0.69
CA ARG A 74 -5.53 3.93 0.57
C ARG A 74 -4.16 4.53 0.24
N GLU A 75 -3.11 4.05 0.89
CA GLU A 75 -1.73 4.45 0.60
C GLU A 75 -1.33 4.08 -0.83
N ALA A 76 -1.67 2.87 -1.28
CA ALA A 76 -1.42 2.43 -2.65
C ALA A 76 -2.17 3.30 -3.68
N ALA A 77 -3.43 3.67 -3.41
CA ALA A 77 -4.19 4.58 -4.27
C ALA A 77 -3.58 5.99 -4.32
N ALA A 78 -3.17 6.53 -3.17
CA ALA A 78 -2.51 7.82 -3.09
C ALA A 78 -1.16 7.83 -3.83
N ALA A 79 -0.32 6.81 -3.61
CA ALA A 79 0.95 6.64 -4.29
C ALA A 79 0.78 6.53 -5.81
N ARG A 80 -0.19 5.74 -6.29
CA ARG A 80 -0.53 5.67 -7.72
C ARG A 80 -0.90 7.03 -8.30
N LYS A 81 -1.70 7.81 -7.58
CA LYS A 81 -2.10 9.16 -8.02
C LYS A 81 -0.90 10.09 -8.13
N VAL A 82 -0.04 10.11 -7.12
CA VAL A 82 1.19 10.93 -7.09
C VAL A 82 2.14 10.53 -8.22
N GLN A 83 2.38 9.23 -8.40
CA GLN A 83 3.23 8.73 -9.48
C GLN A 83 2.64 9.10 -10.84
N THR A 84 1.35 8.89 -11.07
CA THR A 84 0.70 9.26 -12.35
C THR A 84 0.83 10.75 -12.67
N ALA A 85 0.68 11.61 -11.65
CA ALA A 85 0.87 13.05 -11.81
C ALA A 85 2.32 13.40 -12.13
N SER A 86 3.30 12.74 -11.51
CA SER A 86 4.72 12.99 -11.78
C SER A 86 5.10 12.59 -13.21
N LEU A 87 4.60 11.46 -13.74
CA LEU A 87 4.84 11.05 -15.12
C LEU A 87 4.47 12.14 -16.13
N ALA A 88 3.30 12.78 -15.96
CA ALA A 88 2.87 13.86 -16.85
C ALA A 88 3.84 15.04 -16.84
N GLN A 89 4.34 15.40 -15.65
CA GLN A 89 5.30 16.49 -15.50
C GLN A 89 6.68 16.15 -16.07
N LEU A 90 7.18 14.94 -15.83
CA LEU A 90 8.43 14.46 -16.44
C LEU A 90 8.35 14.46 -17.97
N ILE A 91 7.24 13.98 -18.55
CA ILE A 91 7.02 14.01 -20.00
C ILE A 91 7.00 15.46 -20.52
N ALA A 92 6.34 16.38 -19.81
CA ALA A 92 6.32 17.79 -20.18
C ALA A 92 7.72 18.42 -20.17
N ASN A 93 8.52 18.11 -19.14
CA ASN A 93 9.91 18.57 -19.02
C ASN A 93 10.79 18.06 -20.17
N VAL A 94 10.71 16.75 -20.47
CA VAL A 94 11.45 16.16 -21.59
C VAL A 94 11.02 16.79 -22.92
N ARG A 95 9.71 16.99 -23.15
CA ARG A 95 9.20 17.68 -24.34
C ARG A 95 9.68 19.13 -24.42
N SER A 96 9.86 19.80 -23.28
CA SER A 96 10.41 21.15 -23.21
C SER A 96 11.87 21.18 -23.69
N ILE A 97 12.72 20.27 -23.18
CA ILE A 97 14.13 20.16 -23.59
C ILE A 97 14.24 19.97 -25.11
N PHE A 98 13.47 19.02 -25.66
CA PHE A 98 13.49 18.81 -27.10
C PHE A 98 13.12 20.07 -27.88
N ARG A 99 12.01 20.75 -27.54
CA ARG A 99 11.55 21.93 -28.29
C ARG A 99 12.45 23.14 -28.11
N ASN A 100 12.99 23.33 -26.91
CA ASN A 100 13.70 24.55 -26.55
C ASN A 100 15.19 24.50 -26.86
N GLU A 101 15.78 23.30 -26.97
CA GLU A 101 17.21 23.11 -27.18
C GLU A 101 17.48 22.30 -28.45
N LEU A 102 17.20 20.99 -28.44
CA LEU A 102 17.61 20.08 -29.51
C LEU A 102 16.98 20.43 -30.86
N ASP A 103 15.66 20.65 -30.91
CA ASP A 103 14.95 21.00 -32.14
C ASP A 103 15.49 22.33 -32.73
N LYS A 104 15.88 23.29 -31.88
CA LYS A 104 16.48 24.56 -32.34
C LYS A 104 17.88 24.37 -32.90
N MET A 105 18.69 23.49 -32.29
CA MET A 105 20.02 23.16 -32.79
C MET A 105 19.94 22.47 -34.15
N VAL A 106 19.06 21.48 -34.28
CA VAL A 106 18.88 20.71 -35.53
C VAL A 106 18.32 21.57 -36.66
N THR A 107 17.49 22.59 -36.35
CA THR A 107 16.97 23.51 -37.37
C THR A 107 18.07 24.24 -38.15
N LYS A 108 19.23 24.52 -37.53
CA LYS A 108 20.38 25.13 -38.22
C LYS A 108 20.97 24.21 -39.29
N LEU A 109 20.84 22.89 -39.11
CA LEU A 109 21.35 21.87 -40.04
C LEU A 109 20.45 21.70 -41.27
N ARG A 110 19.25 22.31 -41.31
CA ARG A 110 18.31 22.20 -42.43
C ARG A 110 18.94 22.52 -43.80
N LYS A 111 19.86 23.49 -43.85
CA LYS A 111 20.52 23.91 -45.09
C LYS A 111 21.81 23.15 -45.38
N THR A 112 22.53 22.73 -44.34
CA THR A 112 23.86 22.11 -44.47
C THR A 112 23.81 20.59 -44.50
N ASN A 113 22.81 19.97 -43.89
CA ASN A 113 22.57 18.53 -43.88
C ASN A 113 21.05 18.24 -43.81
N PRO A 114 20.35 18.32 -44.97
CA PRO A 114 18.90 18.16 -45.04
C PRO A 114 18.44 16.74 -44.68
N ASP A 115 19.22 15.70 -45.03
CA ASP A 115 18.87 14.30 -44.73
C ASP A 115 18.84 14.04 -43.23
N PHE A 116 19.85 14.55 -42.50
CA PHE A 116 19.87 14.46 -41.04
C PHE A 116 18.69 15.20 -40.41
N TYR A 117 18.37 16.42 -40.87
CA TYR A 117 17.23 17.18 -40.38
C TYR A 117 15.92 16.39 -40.55
N ASN A 118 15.68 15.84 -41.73
CA ASN A 118 14.48 15.07 -42.03
C ASN A 118 14.39 13.79 -41.19
N GLY A 119 15.50 13.05 -41.06
CA GLY A 119 15.58 11.83 -40.26
C GLY A 119 15.31 12.09 -38.76
N TYR A 120 15.87 13.16 -38.21
CA TYR A 120 15.64 13.56 -36.81
C TYR A 120 14.16 13.84 -36.52
N PHE A 121 13.50 14.65 -37.36
CA PHE A 121 12.08 14.98 -37.15
C PHE A 121 11.15 13.81 -37.44
N ALA A 122 11.50 12.91 -38.38
CA ALA A 122 10.77 11.67 -38.59
C ALA A 122 10.80 10.78 -37.33
N ALA A 123 11.96 10.66 -36.67
CA ALA A 123 12.10 9.91 -35.43
C ALA A 123 11.36 10.55 -34.23
N ARG A 124 11.07 11.86 -34.27
CA ARG A 124 10.34 12.59 -33.22
C ARG A 124 8.82 12.39 -33.26
N VAL A 125 8.29 11.77 -34.31
CA VAL A 125 6.85 11.49 -34.44
C VAL A 125 6.43 10.42 -33.42
N ILE A 126 5.46 10.77 -32.56
CA ILE A 126 4.91 9.82 -31.59
C ILE A 126 3.95 8.87 -32.31
N VAL A 127 4.32 7.60 -32.42
CA VAL A 127 3.44 6.55 -32.95
C VAL A 127 2.54 6.04 -31.83
N ASN A 128 1.29 6.51 -31.79
CA ASN A 128 0.29 6.00 -30.86
C ASN A 128 -0.26 4.66 -31.36
N ARG A 129 0.35 3.55 -30.91
CA ARG A 129 -0.18 2.21 -31.19
C ARG A 129 -1.25 1.88 -30.15
N ALA A 130 -2.46 1.57 -30.61
CA ALA A 130 -3.48 1.03 -29.74
C ALA A 130 -3.00 -0.29 -29.11
N ALA A 131 -3.19 -0.44 -27.80
CA ALA A 131 -2.90 -1.71 -27.13
C ALA A 131 -3.88 -2.78 -27.66
N THR A 132 -3.35 -3.87 -28.18
CA THR A 132 -4.11 -5.09 -28.42
C THR A 132 -3.93 -5.98 -27.20
N HIS A 133 -5.01 -6.22 -26.45
CA HIS A 133 -4.97 -7.19 -25.37
C HIS A 133 -5.03 -8.60 -25.96
N ALA A 134 -4.05 -9.44 -25.63
CA ALA A 134 -4.16 -10.87 -25.91
C ALA A 134 -5.30 -11.45 -25.06
N ALA A 135 -6.21 -12.19 -25.68
CA ALA A 135 -7.25 -12.90 -24.95
C ALA A 135 -6.61 -13.86 -23.93
N PRO A 136 -7.16 -13.99 -22.71
CA PRO A 136 -6.65 -14.92 -21.71
C PRO A 136 -6.66 -16.35 -22.27
N LYS A 137 -5.52 -17.03 -22.19
CA LYS A 137 -5.40 -18.43 -22.62
C LYS A 137 -6.28 -19.30 -21.70
N PRO A 138 -7.11 -20.21 -22.23
CA PRO A 138 -7.85 -21.16 -21.41
C PRO A 138 -6.88 -21.94 -20.51
N PRO A 139 -7.25 -22.24 -19.25
CA PRO A 139 -6.40 -23.05 -18.38
C PRO A 139 -6.18 -24.42 -19.02
N THR A 140 -4.91 -24.81 -19.16
CA THR A 140 -4.52 -26.14 -19.63
C THR A 140 -5.05 -27.21 -18.66
N PRO A 141 -5.74 -28.25 -19.16
CA PRO A 141 -6.15 -29.38 -18.33
C PRO A 141 -4.93 -30.04 -17.66
N PRO A 142 -5.06 -30.54 -16.42
CA PRO A 142 -3.99 -31.29 -15.77
C PRO A 142 -3.67 -32.55 -16.61
N SER A 143 -2.38 -32.83 -16.75
CA SER A 143 -1.89 -34.05 -17.40
C SER A 143 -2.27 -35.30 -16.59
N PRO A 144 -2.59 -36.43 -17.24
CA PRO A 144 -3.03 -37.67 -16.59
C PRO A 144 -1.96 -38.32 -15.72
#